data_AF-A0A6G2VWJ0-F1
#
_entry.id   AF-A0A6G2VWJ0-F1
#
_cell.length_a   1.000
_cell.length_b   1.000
_cell.length_c   1.000
_cell.angle_alpha   90.00
_cell.angle_beta   90.00
_cell.angle_gamma   90.00
#
_symmetry.space_group_name_H-M   'P 1'
#
loop_
_entity.id
_entity.type
_entity.pdbx_description
1 polymer ?
#
loop_
_entity_poly.entity_id
_entity_poly.type
_entity_poly.pdbx_seq_one_letter_code
_entity_poly.pdbx_strand_id
1 'polypeptide(L)'
;MEDSGRPLPDRADLGDPAPVPLDLSHDVLKSLLGAWALAACSAAETAAVEEHLGDCGSCADEARRLREAVGLLHQPESLDLDPALRTRVLGSCLSRRPPRIPVPDWAAPYDAETARLDALLQDFGDAEWHAPVRLRWFEADTPTSRPTTVAGVIAHLLAVDGLIAAALGLADPLAEVTGAAESGVRGPAGRTEAVWRAPHFPPVPHAAGGAAPGSLHSVRGPWREQSHSLVRTVSFTGGHAGGLGVPYGDFALPLHDAMLDRAFECWVHAEDIAEAVDYPYQPPAPRHLNRMIDLAARLLPTVLAERRRAGLSRPGDRTPHLVPAGAPGRSLRLEIEGAAGGEWLIPLDSPAAVGSADLEVAHVALDGVEFCKLAAGHVSPEDAAVGQDGDRQAIREVLYAAASMSRL
;
A
#
# COMPACT_ATOMS: atom_id res chain seq x y z
N MET A 1 -20.65 -54.06 14.30
CA MET A 1 -20.53 -53.42 12.98
C MET A 1 -19.09 -53.52 12.57
N GLU A 2 -18.81 -54.14 11.43
CA GLU A 2 -17.47 -54.38 10.92
C GLU A 2 -16.84 -53.07 10.43
N ASP A 3 -15.60 -52.82 10.84
CA ASP A 3 -14.78 -51.71 10.37
C ASP A 3 -14.26 -52.06 8.97
N SER A 4 -14.87 -51.45 7.96
CA SER A 4 -14.68 -51.82 6.55
C SER A 4 -13.42 -51.22 5.90
N GLY A 5 -12.53 -50.58 6.66
CA GLY A 5 -11.21 -50.14 6.17
C GLY A 5 -11.26 -49.18 4.98
N ARG A 6 -12.42 -48.56 4.70
CA ARG A 6 -12.56 -47.53 3.67
C ARG A 6 -12.13 -46.18 4.26
N PRO A 7 -11.42 -45.34 3.49
CA PRO A 7 -11.11 -43.98 3.91
C PRO A 7 -12.42 -43.25 4.23
N LEU A 8 -12.44 -42.50 5.33
CA LEU A 8 -13.54 -41.56 5.60
C LEU A 8 -13.61 -40.58 4.41
N PRO A 9 -14.81 -40.37 3.81
CA PRO A 9 -14.93 -39.50 2.65
C PRO A 9 -14.49 -38.07 2.97
N ASP A 10 -13.88 -37.43 2.00
CA ASP A 10 -13.36 -36.07 2.10
C ASP A 10 -14.52 -35.09 2.31
N ARG A 11 -14.32 -34.02 3.07
CA ARG A 11 -15.41 -33.06 3.40
C ARG A 11 -15.99 -32.37 2.17
N ALA A 12 -15.28 -32.38 1.04
CA ALA A 12 -15.78 -31.89 -0.25
C ALA A 12 -16.82 -32.81 -0.91
N ASP A 13 -16.85 -34.11 -0.58
CA ASP A 13 -17.87 -35.06 -1.04
C ASP A 13 -19.14 -35.00 -0.17
N LEU A 14 -19.01 -34.47 1.05
CA LEU A 14 -20.13 -34.03 1.87
C LEU A 14 -20.49 -32.60 1.45
N GLY A 15 -21.08 -32.45 0.26
CA GLY A 15 -21.75 -31.19 -0.08
C GLY A 15 -22.63 -30.75 1.08
N ASP A 16 -22.73 -29.44 1.33
CA ASP A 16 -23.66 -28.90 2.34
C ASP A 16 -24.97 -29.66 2.17
N PRO A 17 -25.45 -30.42 3.19
CA PRO A 17 -26.61 -31.26 3.00
C PRO A 17 -27.71 -30.35 2.50
N ALA A 18 -28.19 -30.62 1.28
CA ALA A 18 -29.29 -29.87 0.70
C ALA A 18 -30.37 -29.79 1.80
N PRO A 19 -30.90 -28.59 2.10
CA PRO A 19 -31.79 -28.42 3.23
C PRO A 19 -32.92 -29.43 3.07
N VAL A 20 -32.93 -30.44 3.93
CA VAL A 20 -33.96 -31.47 3.90
C VAL A 20 -35.24 -30.73 4.23
N PRO A 21 -36.24 -30.70 3.33
CA PRO A 21 -37.49 -30.01 3.60
C PRO A 21 -38.08 -30.60 4.88
N LEU A 22 -38.26 -29.76 5.89
CA LEU A 22 -38.87 -30.18 7.14
C LEU A 22 -40.38 -30.18 6.91
N ASP A 23 -40.98 -31.36 6.79
CA ASP A 23 -42.43 -31.52 6.79
C ASP A 23 -42.93 -31.39 8.23
N LEU A 24 -43.08 -30.15 8.68
CA LEU A 24 -43.54 -29.79 10.02
C LEU A 24 -45.04 -29.52 9.98
N SER A 25 -45.76 -30.02 10.98
CA SER A 25 -47.17 -29.69 11.12
C SER A 25 -47.36 -28.19 11.39
N HIS A 26 -48.53 -27.67 11.03
CA HIS A 26 -48.92 -26.28 11.30
C HIS A 26 -48.65 -25.89 12.76
N ASP A 27 -49.02 -26.74 13.73
CA ASP A 27 -48.85 -26.43 15.15
C ASP A 27 -47.37 -26.25 15.55
N VAL A 28 -46.48 -27.04 14.95
CA VAL A 28 -45.04 -26.90 15.15
C VAL A 28 -44.53 -25.61 14.53
N LEU A 29 -44.90 -25.31 13.28
CA LEU A 29 -44.51 -24.07 12.58
C LEU A 29 -45.02 -22.83 13.32
N LYS A 30 -46.24 -22.88 13.84
CA LYS A 30 -46.83 -21.83 14.67
C LYS A 30 -46.05 -21.63 15.97
N SER A 31 -45.57 -22.72 16.60
CA SER A 31 -44.74 -22.62 17.81
C SER A 31 -43.35 -22.01 17.54
N LEU A 32 -42.84 -22.16 16.32
CA LEU A 32 -41.54 -21.60 15.90
C LEU A 32 -41.59 -20.10 15.60
N LEU A 33 -42.77 -19.48 15.44
CA LEU A 33 -42.88 -18.07 15.07
C LEU A 33 -42.14 -17.13 16.02
N GLY A 34 -42.12 -17.43 17.32
CA GLY A 34 -41.38 -16.64 18.31
C GLY A 34 -39.86 -16.76 18.15
N ALA A 35 -39.35 -17.97 17.95
CA ALA A 35 -37.93 -18.21 17.69
C ALA A 35 -37.48 -17.62 16.34
N TRP A 36 -38.34 -17.72 15.32
CA TRP A 36 -38.11 -17.12 14.00
C TRP A 36 -38.09 -15.59 14.08
N ALA A 37 -38.99 -14.97 14.84
CA ALA A 37 -39.00 -13.52 15.04
C ALA A 37 -37.72 -13.01 15.74
N LEU A 38 -37.06 -13.85 16.54
CA LEU A 38 -35.79 -13.57 17.22
C LEU A 38 -34.55 -14.00 16.40
N ALA A 39 -34.72 -14.45 15.15
CA ALA A 39 -33.65 -15.03 14.33
C ALA A 39 -32.88 -16.18 15.02
N ALA A 40 -33.57 -16.98 15.84
CA ALA A 40 -33.00 -18.07 16.62
C ALA A 40 -33.27 -19.47 16.03
N CYS A 41 -33.97 -19.55 14.90
CA CYS A 41 -34.20 -20.80 14.17
C CYS A 41 -32.96 -21.24 13.40
N SER A 42 -32.81 -22.55 13.18
CA SER A 42 -31.88 -23.08 12.19
C SER A 42 -32.26 -22.65 10.76
N ALA A 43 -31.35 -22.82 9.79
CA ALA A 43 -31.62 -22.49 8.39
C ALA A 43 -32.80 -23.29 7.81
N ALA A 44 -32.92 -24.58 8.16
CA ALA A 44 -34.00 -25.44 7.69
C ALA A 44 -35.36 -25.07 8.30
N GLU A 45 -35.39 -24.73 9.59
CA GLU A 45 -36.62 -24.25 10.26
C GLU A 45 -37.04 -22.88 9.73
N THR A 46 -36.09 -21.99 9.44
CA THR A 46 -36.36 -20.66 8.87
C THR A 46 -37.03 -20.79 7.51
N ALA A 47 -36.50 -21.63 6.63
CA ALA A 47 -37.10 -21.88 5.32
C ALA A 47 -38.52 -22.46 5.43
N ALA A 48 -38.73 -23.45 6.31
CA ALA A 48 -40.04 -24.07 6.53
C ALA A 48 -41.08 -23.08 7.10
N VAL A 49 -40.67 -22.19 8.01
CA VAL A 49 -41.53 -21.13 8.53
C VAL A 49 -41.87 -20.12 7.44
N GLU A 50 -40.90 -19.65 6.66
CA GLU A 50 -41.13 -18.66 5.58
C GLU A 50 -42.09 -19.18 4.50
N GLU A 51 -41.94 -20.45 4.10
CA GLU A 51 -42.89 -21.11 3.19
C GLU A 51 -44.31 -21.13 3.80
N HIS A 52 -44.44 -21.54 5.07
CA HIS A 52 -45.72 -21.55 5.77
C HIS A 52 -46.37 -20.16 5.92
N LEU A 53 -45.58 -19.10 6.12
CA LEU A 53 -46.09 -17.73 6.19
C LEU A 53 -46.69 -17.27 4.85
N GLY A 54 -46.22 -17.80 3.72
CA GLY A 54 -46.82 -17.55 2.41
C GLY A 54 -48.22 -18.16 2.27
N ASP A 55 -48.45 -19.31 2.91
CA ASP A 55 -49.69 -20.08 2.77
C ASP A 55 -50.71 -19.83 3.90
N CYS A 56 -50.28 -19.29 5.05
CA CYS A 56 -51.13 -19.10 6.23
C CYS A 56 -51.17 -17.64 6.71
N GLY A 57 -52.21 -16.90 6.31
CA GLY A 57 -52.40 -15.49 6.68
C GLY A 57 -52.44 -15.23 8.20
N SER A 58 -53.01 -16.13 9.00
CA SER A 58 -53.07 -15.96 10.46
C SER A 58 -51.70 -16.07 11.13
N CYS A 59 -50.82 -16.94 10.61
CA CYS A 59 -49.45 -17.06 11.09
C CYS A 59 -48.58 -15.91 10.59
N ALA A 60 -48.82 -15.40 9.38
CA ALA A 60 -48.16 -14.20 8.87
C ALA A 60 -48.48 -12.95 9.72
N ASP A 61 -49.74 -12.78 10.10
CA ASP A 61 -50.17 -11.70 10.99
C ASP A 61 -49.54 -11.80 12.39
N GLU A 62 -49.44 -13.01 12.93
CA GLU A 62 -48.79 -13.25 14.22
C GLU A 62 -47.27 -13.03 14.13
N ALA A 63 -46.62 -13.51 13.07
CA ALA A 63 -45.21 -13.31 12.82
C ALA A 63 -44.85 -11.82 12.70
N ARG A 64 -45.71 -11.02 12.04
CA ARG A 64 -45.56 -9.56 11.98
C ARG A 64 -45.67 -8.92 13.36
N ARG A 65 -46.68 -9.28 14.15
CA ARG A 65 -46.85 -8.78 15.54
C ARG A 65 -45.65 -9.14 16.42
N LEU A 66 -45.14 -10.36 16.30
CA LEU A 66 -43.96 -10.82 17.04
C LEU A 66 -42.71 -10.03 16.64
N ARG A 67 -42.50 -9.75 15.34
CA ARG A 67 -41.39 -8.88 14.89
C ARG A 67 -41.52 -7.45 15.40
N GLU A 68 -42.72 -6.88 15.41
CA GLU A 68 -42.97 -5.57 16.01
C GLU A 68 -42.65 -5.57 17.51
N ALA A 69 -43.04 -6.63 18.24
CA ALA A 69 -42.75 -6.78 19.65
C ALA A 69 -41.25 -6.99 19.94
N VAL A 70 -40.53 -7.74 19.11
CA VAL A 70 -39.07 -7.88 19.20
C VAL A 70 -38.38 -6.52 19.03
N GLY A 71 -38.87 -5.68 18.12
CA GLY A 71 -38.39 -4.30 17.96
C GLY A 71 -38.56 -3.43 19.21
N LEU A 72 -39.52 -3.73 20.09
CA LEU A 72 -39.72 -3.05 21.37
C LEU A 72 -38.84 -3.62 22.50
N LEU A 73 -38.41 -4.87 22.39
CA LEU A 73 -37.51 -5.53 23.34
C LEU A 73 -36.04 -5.22 23.06
N HIS A 74 -35.70 -4.92 21.81
CA HIS A 74 -34.35 -4.58 21.42
C HIS A 74 -34.04 -3.14 21.85
N GLN A 75 -33.05 -2.96 22.73
CA GLN A 75 -32.48 -1.64 22.94
C GLN A 75 -31.88 -1.18 21.60
N PRO A 76 -32.02 0.09 21.21
CA PRO A 76 -31.33 0.59 20.03
C PRO A 76 -29.83 0.37 20.23
N GLU A 77 -29.27 -0.58 19.48
CA GLU A 77 -27.83 -0.81 19.46
C GLU A 77 -27.17 0.46 18.91
N SER A 78 -26.09 0.88 19.57
CA SER A 78 -25.31 2.01 19.09
C SER A 78 -24.79 1.68 17.69
N LEU A 79 -25.03 2.57 16.73
CA LEU A 79 -24.40 2.52 15.40
C LEU A 79 -22.89 2.82 15.47
N ASP A 80 -22.39 3.21 16.65
CA ASP A 80 -20.98 3.41 16.94
C ASP A 80 -20.31 2.06 17.19
N LEU A 81 -20.14 1.29 16.11
CA LEU A 81 -19.41 0.04 16.13
C LEU A 81 -17.93 0.33 16.40
N ASP A 82 -17.29 -0.51 17.21
CA ASP A 82 -15.83 -0.49 17.39
C ASP A 82 -15.16 -0.47 16.00
N PRO A 83 -14.32 0.54 15.67
CA PRO A 83 -13.63 0.62 14.39
C PRO A 83 -12.80 -0.63 14.06
N ALA A 84 -12.35 -1.38 15.08
CA ALA A 84 -11.63 -2.64 14.90
C ALA A 84 -12.54 -3.83 14.57
N LEU A 85 -13.87 -3.71 14.69
CA LEU A 85 -14.82 -4.80 14.44
C LEU A 85 -14.70 -5.33 13.01
N ARG A 86 -14.62 -4.43 12.01
CA ARG A 86 -14.44 -4.83 10.60
C ARG A 86 -13.18 -5.69 10.44
N THR A 87 -12.06 -5.23 11.00
CA THR A 87 -10.78 -5.95 10.94
C THR A 87 -10.87 -7.31 11.63
N ARG A 88 -11.50 -7.39 12.81
CA ARG A 88 -11.70 -8.66 13.53
C ARG A 88 -12.59 -9.64 12.77
N VAL A 89 -13.70 -9.15 12.19
CA VAL A 89 -14.63 -9.97 11.40
C VAL A 89 -13.93 -10.49 10.14
N LEU A 90 -13.28 -9.61 9.37
CA LEU A 90 -12.53 -10.02 8.18
C LEU A 90 -11.40 -10.99 8.54
N GLY A 91 -10.68 -10.75 9.63
CA GLY A 91 -9.66 -11.65 10.16
C GLY A 91 -10.22 -13.04 10.49
N SER A 92 -11.37 -13.10 11.18
CA SER A 92 -12.04 -14.37 11.47
C SER A 92 -12.59 -15.06 10.20
N CYS A 93 -13.04 -14.31 9.20
CA CYS A 93 -13.48 -14.87 7.93
C CYS A 93 -12.30 -15.49 7.17
N LEU A 94 -11.18 -14.77 7.08
CA LEU A 94 -9.97 -15.22 6.40
C LEU A 94 -9.28 -16.37 7.15
N SER A 95 -9.36 -16.43 8.48
CA SER A 95 -8.84 -17.57 9.25
C SER A 95 -9.66 -18.85 9.01
N ARG A 96 -10.97 -18.72 8.77
CA ARG A 96 -11.86 -19.86 8.45
C ARG A 96 -11.74 -20.27 6.99
N ARG A 97 -11.55 -19.31 6.09
CA ARG A 97 -11.40 -19.53 4.64
C ARG A 97 -10.19 -18.74 4.12
N PRO A 98 -8.98 -19.32 4.23
CA PRO A 98 -7.79 -18.63 3.75
C PRO A 98 -7.85 -18.44 2.23
N PRO A 99 -7.24 -17.36 1.70
CA PRO A 99 -7.13 -17.17 0.26
C PRO A 99 -6.38 -18.35 -0.35
N ARG A 100 -6.90 -18.89 -1.45
CA ARG A 100 -6.25 -20.01 -2.16
C ARG A 100 -4.82 -19.65 -2.61
N ILE A 101 -4.61 -18.37 -2.90
CA ILE A 101 -3.34 -17.81 -3.32
C ILE A 101 -3.14 -16.53 -2.50
N PRO A 102 -2.36 -16.56 -1.42
CA PRO A 102 -2.10 -15.39 -0.60
C PRO A 102 -1.14 -14.42 -1.31
N VAL A 103 -1.33 -13.13 -1.04
CA VAL A 103 -0.32 -12.12 -1.39
C VAL A 103 0.92 -12.34 -0.51
N PRO A 104 2.13 -12.41 -1.08
CA PRO A 104 3.35 -12.55 -0.28
C PRO A 104 3.54 -11.37 0.68
N ASP A 105 4.05 -11.64 1.88
CA ASP A 105 4.20 -10.59 2.91
C ASP A 105 5.01 -9.39 2.41
N TRP A 106 6.05 -9.60 1.61
CA TRP A 106 6.90 -8.53 1.06
C TRP A 106 6.17 -7.66 0.03
N ALA A 107 5.12 -8.16 -0.61
CA ALA A 107 4.28 -7.41 -1.56
C ALA A 107 3.03 -6.79 -0.90
N ALA A 108 2.70 -7.19 0.33
CA ALA A 108 1.52 -6.70 1.04
C ALA A 108 1.46 -5.17 1.22
N PRO A 109 2.57 -4.43 1.43
CA PRO A 109 2.53 -2.97 1.45
C PRO A 109 2.06 -2.37 0.12
N TYR A 110 2.55 -2.87 -1.01
CA TYR A 110 2.14 -2.39 -2.34
C TYR A 110 0.66 -2.66 -2.60
N ASP A 111 0.19 -3.88 -2.32
CA ASP A 111 -1.23 -4.25 -2.44
C ASP A 111 -2.13 -3.34 -1.57
N ALA A 112 -1.71 -3.08 -0.32
CA ALA A 112 -2.48 -2.22 0.58
C ALA A 112 -2.53 -0.76 0.12
N GLU A 113 -1.40 -0.15 -0.23
CA GLU A 113 -1.39 1.28 -0.59
C GLU A 113 -2.05 1.54 -1.96
N THR A 114 -1.91 0.63 -2.93
CA THR A 114 -2.64 0.74 -4.20
C THR A 114 -4.14 0.57 -4.02
N ALA A 115 -4.60 -0.37 -3.16
CA ALA A 115 -6.02 -0.51 -2.85
C ALA A 115 -6.59 0.71 -2.13
N ARG A 116 -5.82 1.33 -1.23
CA ARG A 116 -6.22 2.56 -0.54
C ARG A 116 -6.33 3.76 -1.48
N LEU A 117 -5.36 3.91 -2.40
CA LEU A 117 -5.43 4.95 -3.42
C LEU A 117 -6.60 4.69 -4.38
N ASP A 118 -6.84 3.46 -4.82
CA ASP A 118 -8.02 3.15 -5.66
C ASP A 118 -9.35 3.47 -4.97
N ALA A 119 -9.44 3.27 -3.65
CA ALA A 119 -10.61 3.65 -2.86
C ALA A 119 -10.80 5.18 -2.81
N LEU A 120 -9.72 5.96 -2.65
CA LEU A 120 -9.77 7.42 -2.73
C LEU A 120 -10.29 7.88 -4.11
N LEU A 121 -9.76 7.28 -5.18
CA LEU A 121 -10.09 7.64 -6.56
C LEU A 121 -11.47 7.16 -7.03
N GLN A 122 -12.15 6.30 -6.26
CA GLN A 122 -13.35 5.59 -6.71
C GLN A 122 -14.49 6.54 -7.12
N ASP A 123 -14.67 7.61 -6.36
CA ASP A 123 -15.80 8.53 -6.48
C ASP A 123 -15.40 9.89 -7.09
N PHE A 124 -14.17 10.01 -7.62
CA PHE A 124 -13.70 11.25 -8.24
C PHE A 124 -14.44 11.52 -9.56
N GLY A 125 -14.96 12.74 -9.69
CA GLY A 125 -15.50 13.26 -10.94
C GLY A 125 -14.45 14.05 -11.72
N ASP A 126 -14.87 14.64 -12.85
CA ASP A 126 -13.95 15.36 -13.74
C ASP A 126 -13.18 16.47 -13.01
N ALA A 127 -13.81 17.20 -12.08
CA ALA A 127 -13.17 18.30 -11.37
C ALA A 127 -11.99 17.82 -10.50
N GLU A 128 -12.18 16.74 -9.74
CA GLU A 128 -11.15 16.15 -8.89
C GLU A 128 -9.99 15.61 -9.73
N TRP A 129 -10.27 14.98 -10.89
CA TRP A 129 -9.21 14.53 -11.81
C TRP A 129 -8.35 15.67 -12.38
N HIS A 130 -8.92 16.88 -12.51
CA HIS A 130 -8.21 18.09 -12.94
C HIS A 130 -7.60 18.88 -11.78
N ALA A 131 -7.80 18.47 -10.52
CA ALA A 131 -7.29 19.21 -9.37
C ALA A 131 -5.77 19.35 -9.46
N PRO A 132 -5.23 20.57 -9.27
CA PRO A 132 -3.81 20.83 -9.42
C PRO A 132 -3.01 20.19 -8.29
N VAL A 133 -2.02 19.39 -8.63
CA VAL A 133 -1.08 18.78 -7.69
C VAL A 133 0.30 19.38 -7.94
N ARG A 134 1.07 19.60 -6.89
CA ARG A 134 2.48 20.02 -6.99
C ARG A 134 3.37 18.93 -6.40
N LEU A 135 3.92 18.11 -7.28
CA LEU A 135 4.92 17.11 -6.90
C LEU A 135 6.18 17.80 -6.39
N ARG A 136 6.80 17.24 -5.35
CA ARG A 136 8.00 17.75 -4.70
C ARG A 136 9.04 16.65 -4.60
N TRP A 137 10.30 17.02 -4.76
CA TRP A 137 11.45 16.15 -4.53
C TRP A 137 12.67 17.02 -4.20
N PHE A 138 13.79 16.41 -3.88
CA PHE A 138 15.01 17.09 -3.50
C PHE A 138 16.15 16.71 -4.44
N GLU A 139 16.72 17.70 -5.12
CA GLU A 139 17.74 17.49 -6.13
C GLU A 139 18.85 18.54 -5.97
N ALA A 140 20.11 18.09 -6.06
CA ALA A 140 21.29 18.95 -5.95
C ALA A 140 21.27 19.91 -4.73
N ASP A 141 20.86 19.39 -3.57
CA ASP A 141 20.73 20.13 -2.31
C ASP A 141 19.66 21.23 -2.30
N THR A 142 18.72 21.16 -3.24
CA THR A 142 17.62 22.12 -3.36
C THR A 142 16.26 21.42 -3.43
N PRO A 143 15.23 21.94 -2.75
CA PRO A 143 13.85 21.52 -2.98
C PRO A 143 13.42 21.87 -4.40
N THR A 144 12.93 20.88 -5.12
CA THR A 144 12.42 21.00 -6.49
C THR A 144 10.94 20.64 -6.51
N SER A 145 10.19 21.22 -7.45
CA SER A 145 8.78 20.87 -7.62
C SER A 145 8.31 20.99 -9.05
N ARG A 146 7.19 20.33 -9.35
CA ARG A 146 6.54 20.38 -10.65
C ARG A 146 5.02 20.38 -10.54
N PRO A 147 4.33 21.33 -11.20
CA PRO A 147 2.88 21.31 -11.28
C PRO A 147 2.41 20.19 -12.21
N THR A 148 1.32 19.54 -11.82
CA THR A 148 0.60 18.51 -12.57
C THR A 148 -0.86 18.49 -12.11
N THR A 149 -1.61 17.44 -12.44
CA THR A 149 -2.96 17.19 -11.93
C THR A 149 -3.04 15.82 -11.28
N VAL A 150 -4.15 15.51 -10.58
CA VAL A 150 -4.42 14.15 -10.08
C VAL A 150 -4.26 13.11 -11.20
N ALA A 151 -4.82 13.34 -12.38
CA ALA A 151 -4.63 12.44 -13.53
C ALA A 151 -3.15 12.28 -13.93
N GLY A 152 -2.38 13.36 -13.86
CA GLY A 152 -0.94 13.34 -14.12
C GLY A 152 -0.14 12.57 -13.06
N VAL A 153 -0.56 12.57 -11.80
CA VAL A 153 0.04 11.74 -10.74
C VAL A 153 -0.23 10.26 -10.98
N ILE A 154 -1.47 9.89 -11.34
CA ILE A 154 -1.79 8.50 -11.69
C ILE A 154 -1.05 8.04 -12.96
N ALA A 155 -0.86 8.94 -13.93
CA ALA A 155 0.02 8.72 -15.09
C ALA A 155 1.44 8.33 -14.67
N HIS A 156 1.99 9.13 -13.74
CA HIS A 156 3.33 8.93 -13.21
C HIS A 156 3.46 7.56 -12.53
N LEU A 157 2.52 7.22 -11.64
CA LEU A 157 2.51 5.92 -10.97
C LEU A 157 2.44 4.75 -11.96
N LEU A 158 1.50 4.80 -12.92
CA LEU A 158 1.40 3.81 -14.00
C LEU A 158 2.71 3.67 -14.79
N ALA A 159 3.36 4.81 -15.07
CA ALA A 159 4.58 4.82 -15.86
C ALA A 159 5.73 4.16 -15.10
N VAL A 160 5.94 4.52 -13.84
CA VAL A 160 7.08 4.00 -13.06
C VAL A 160 6.85 2.56 -12.60
N ASP A 161 5.62 2.18 -12.23
CA ASP A 161 5.27 0.79 -11.90
C ASP A 161 5.46 -0.15 -13.11
N GLY A 162 5.42 0.39 -14.33
CA GLY A 162 5.80 -0.31 -15.56
C GLY A 162 7.22 -0.88 -15.55
N LEU A 163 8.15 -0.36 -14.74
CA LEU A 163 9.48 -0.97 -14.54
C LEU A 163 9.38 -2.36 -13.93
N ILE A 164 8.50 -2.52 -12.93
CA ILE A 164 8.24 -3.83 -12.31
C ILE A 164 7.48 -4.73 -13.28
N ALA A 165 6.51 -4.18 -14.02
CA ALA A 165 5.76 -4.93 -15.03
C ALA A 165 6.73 -5.55 -16.05
N ALA A 166 7.64 -4.75 -16.60
CA ALA A 166 8.64 -5.21 -17.56
C ALA A 166 9.58 -6.27 -16.95
N ALA A 167 10.06 -6.07 -15.72
CA ALA A 167 10.92 -7.04 -15.04
C ALA A 167 10.22 -8.39 -14.80
N LEU A 168 8.92 -8.38 -14.53
CA LEU A 168 8.08 -9.58 -14.38
C LEU A 168 7.66 -10.21 -15.72
N GLY A 169 8.05 -9.64 -16.86
CA GLY A 169 7.66 -10.11 -18.19
C GLY A 169 6.20 -9.79 -18.56
N LEU A 170 5.57 -8.85 -17.87
CA LEU A 170 4.26 -8.31 -18.23
C LEU A 170 4.41 -7.21 -19.29
N ALA A 171 3.29 -6.80 -19.89
CA ALA A 171 3.26 -5.70 -20.83
C ALA A 171 3.68 -4.38 -20.14
N ASP A 172 4.63 -3.67 -20.73
CA ASP A 172 4.98 -2.30 -20.32
C ASP A 172 3.95 -1.32 -20.90
N PRO A 173 3.23 -0.54 -20.07
CA PRO A 173 2.25 0.44 -20.56
C PRO A 173 2.86 1.55 -21.43
N LEU A 174 4.18 1.78 -21.37
CA LEU A 174 4.87 2.74 -22.22
C LEU A 174 5.47 2.13 -23.50
N ALA A 175 5.36 0.81 -23.72
CA ALA A 175 5.99 0.17 -24.87
C ALA A 175 5.61 0.80 -26.22
N GLU A 176 4.36 1.23 -26.37
CA GLU A 176 3.86 1.90 -27.59
C GLU A 176 4.27 3.37 -27.66
N VAL A 177 4.48 4.03 -26.52
CA VAL A 177 4.80 5.46 -26.41
C VAL A 177 6.29 5.73 -26.63
N THR A 178 7.16 4.90 -26.04
CA THR A 178 8.62 5.07 -26.10
C THR A 178 9.30 4.16 -27.13
N GLY A 179 8.56 3.20 -27.68
CA GLY A 179 9.13 2.07 -28.42
C GLY A 179 9.79 1.07 -27.48
N ALA A 180 9.56 -0.23 -27.72
CA ALA A 180 9.94 -1.33 -26.83
C ALA A 180 11.43 -1.33 -26.40
N ALA A 181 12.33 -0.84 -27.26
CA ALA A 181 13.77 -0.80 -27.00
C ALA A 181 14.23 0.31 -26.03
N GLU A 182 13.46 1.40 -25.87
CA GLU A 182 13.82 2.52 -24.99
C GLU A 182 13.12 2.47 -23.63
N SER A 183 12.02 1.72 -23.53
CA SER A 183 11.19 1.59 -22.31
C SER A 183 11.97 1.05 -21.11
N GLY A 184 12.87 0.09 -21.33
CA GLY A 184 13.67 -0.53 -20.27
C GLY A 184 14.95 0.22 -19.88
N VAL A 185 15.28 1.30 -20.59
CA VAL A 185 16.53 2.09 -20.38
C VAL A 185 16.25 3.37 -19.58
N ARG A 186 15.02 3.87 -19.61
CA ARG A 186 14.63 5.12 -18.94
C ARG A 186 14.30 4.87 -17.47
N GLY A 187 14.95 5.61 -16.57
CA GLY A 187 14.57 5.67 -15.16
C GLY A 187 13.23 6.39 -14.93
N PRO A 188 12.77 6.48 -13.66
CA PRO A 188 11.47 7.06 -13.28
C PRO A 188 11.15 8.40 -13.98
N ALA A 189 11.96 9.44 -13.79
CA ALA A 189 11.76 10.75 -14.42
C ALA A 189 11.60 10.69 -15.94
N GLY A 190 12.41 9.87 -16.63
CA GLY A 190 12.35 9.72 -18.08
C GLY A 190 11.06 9.07 -18.57
N ARG A 191 10.50 8.16 -17.77
CA ARG A 191 9.20 7.49 -18.04
C ARG A 191 8.03 8.43 -17.72
N THR A 192 8.11 9.16 -16.62
CA THR A 192 7.16 10.22 -16.25
C THR A 192 7.02 11.28 -17.35
N GLU A 193 8.15 11.76 -17.87
CA GLU A 193 8.16 12.71 -18.98
C GLU A 193 7.58 12.15 -20.27
N ALA A 194 7.84 10.88 -20.57
CA ALA A 194 7.30 10.24 -21.76
C ALA A 194 5.78 10.11 -21.69
N VAL A 195 5.23 9.68 -20.55
CA VAL A 195 3.77 9.55 -20.40
C VAL A 195 3.08 10.92 -20.43
N TRP A 196 3.65 11.96 -19.80
CA TRP A 196 3.06 13.30 -19.80
C TRP A 196 3.11 14.01 -21.15
N ARG A 197 4.03 13.63 -22.04
CA ARG A 197 4.09 14.14 -23.42
C ARG A 197 3.21 13.34 -24.39
N ALA A 198 2.74 12.16 -23.99
CA ALA A 198 1.96 11.30 -24.87
C ALA A 198 0.62 11.95 -25.21
N PRO A 199 0.20 11.99 -26.49
CA PRO A 199 -1.01 12.67 -26.93
C PRO A 199 -2.31 12.04 -26.39
N HIS A 200 -2.24 10.80 -25.88
CA HIS A 200 -3.36 10.10 -25.24
C HIS A 200 -3.48 10.39 -23.74
N PHE A 201 -2.47 11.00 -23.13
CA PHE A 201 -2.57 11.50 -21.77
C PHE A 201 -2.93 12.99 -21.80
N PRO A 202 -3.89 13.43 -20.98
CA PRO A 202 -4.30 14.82 -20.95
C PRO A 202 -3.10 15.73 -20.69
N PRO A 203 -2.96 16.84 -21.42
CA PRO A 203 -1.87 17.76 -21.19
C PRO A 203 -1.92 18.26 -19.74
N VAL A 204 -0.77 18.22 -19.05
CA VAL A 204 -0.58 19.03 -17.84
C VAL A 204 -0.89 20.48 -18.22
N PRO A 205 -1.79 21.19 -17.51
CA PRO A 205 -2.15 22.54 -17.90
C PRO A 205 -0.98 23.47 -17.66
N HIS A 206 -0.14 23.66 -18.69
CA HIS A 206 0.55 24.91 -18.87
C HIS A 206 -0.52 25.96 -19.18
N ALA A 207 -0.50 27.06 -18.43
CA ALA A 207 -1.47 28.13 -18.54
C ALA A 207 -1.82 28.45 -20.02
N ALA A 208 -3.13 28.49 -20.29
CA ALA A 208 -3.81 28.88 -21.53
C ALA A 208 -3.92 27.83 -22.65
N GLY A 209 -5.14 27.28 -22.81
CA GLY A 209 -5.62 26.70 -24.06
C GLY A 209 -6.47 25.45 -23.87
N GLY A 210 -7.80 25.61 -23.95
CA GLY A 210 -8.76 24.52 -23.76
C GLY A 210 -8.58 23.35 -24.73
N ALA A 211 -8.39 22.15 -24.15
CA ALA A 211 -8.57 20.87 -24.85
C ALA A 211 -9.96 20.29 -24.50
N ALA A 212 -10.57 19.61 -25.47
CA ALA A 212 -11.86 18.94 -25.29
C ALA A 212 -11.76 17.80 -24.26
N PRO A 213 -12.84 17.49 -23.50
CA PRO A 213 -12.80 16.53 -22.41
C PRO A 213 -12.81 15.10 -22.96
N GLY A 214 -11.64 14.59 -23.36
CA GLY A 214 -11.37 13.16 -23.37
C GLY A 214 -11.26 12.70 -21.91
N SER A 215 -12.11 11.76 -21.50
CA SER A 215 -12.32 11.39 -20.09
C SER A 215 -11.00 11.11 -19.36
N LEU A 216 -10.61 12.01 -18.44
CA LEU A 216 -9.43 11.83 -17.60
C LEU A 216 -9.54 10.58 -16.70
N HIS A 217 -10.76 10.09 -16.45
CA HIS A 217 -11.02 8.80 -15.79
C HIS A 217 -10.35 7.61 -16.49
N SER A 218 -9.94 7.76 -17.76
CA SER A 218 -9.27 6.73 -18.55
C SER A 218 -7.95 6.26 -17.94
N VAL A 219 -7.30 7.03 -17.06
CA VAL A 219 -5.98 6.68 -16.49
C VAL A 219 -6.08 5.73 -15.30
N ARG A 220 -7.20 5.77 -14.56
CA ARG A 220 -7.45 4.90 -13.40
C ARG A 220 -7.54 3.44 -13.79
N GLY A 221 -8.25 3.13 -14.88
CA GLY A 221 -8.46 1.76 -15.35
C GLY A 221 -7.15 1.00 -15.62
N PRO A 222 -6.29 1.52 -16.52
CA PRO A 222 -4.98 0.93 -16.81
C PRO A 222 -4.06 0.83 -15.60
N TRP A 223 -4.00 1.88 -14.76
CA TRP A 223 -3.22 1.86 -13.52
C TRP A 223 -3.68 0.73 -12.58
N ARG A 224 -4.99 0.66 -12.31
CA ARG A 224 -5.57 -0.37 -11.44
C ARG A 224 -5.37 -1.78 -12.00
N GLU A 225 -5.53 -1.97 -13.30
CA GLU A 225 -5.30 -3.25 -13.97
C GLU A 225 -3.83 -3.68 -13.86
N GLN A 226 -2.89 -2.74 -14.02
CA GLN A 226 -1.47 -3.01 -13.84
C GLN A 226 -1.17 -3.40 -12.39
N SER A 227 -1.60 -2.63 -11.39
CA SER A 227 -1.36 -2.94 -9.98
C SER A 227 -1.89 -4.33 -9.62
N HIS A 228 -3.10 -4.67 -10.07
CA HIS A 228 -3.67 -6.01 -9.88
C HIS A 228 -2.84 -7.10 -10.58
N SER A 229 -2.35 -6.84 -11.79
CA SER A 229 -1.52 -7.78 -12.55
C SER A 229 -0.16 -8.02 -11.88
N LEU A 230 0.45 -6.97 -11.31
CA LEU A 230 1.67 -7.07 -10.53
C LEU A 230 1.46 -7.95 -9.29
N VAL A 231 0.47 -7.61 -8.44
CA VAL A 231 0.14 -8.37 -7.22
C VAL A 231 -0.19 -9.82 -7.54
N ARG A 232 -1.01 -10.05 -8.57
CA ARG A 232 -1.35 -11.40 -9.03
C ARG A 232 -0.10 -12.17 -9.42
N THR A 233 0.76 -11.60 -10.26
CA THR A 233 1.96 -12.26 -10.77
C THR A 233 2.90 -12.65 -9.65
N VAL A 234 3.20 -11.73 -8.72
CA VAL A 234 4.09 -12.02 -7.59
C VAL A 234 3.52 -13.06 -6.62
N SER A 235 2.20 -13.14 -6.53
CA SER A 235 1.52 -14.17 -5.72
C SER A 235 1.67 -15.58 -6.31
N PHE A 236 1.91 -15.70 -7.63
CA PHE A 236 2.20 -16.98 -8.29
C PHE A 236 3.70 -17.32 -8.34
N THR A 237 4.61 -16.34 -8.34
CA THR A 237 6.07 -16.59 -8.42
C THR A 237 6.70 -16.97 -7.09
N GLY A 238 6.04 -16.70 -5.95
CA GLY A 238 6.49 -17.10 -4.61
C GLY A 238 7.79 -16.40 -4.14
N GLY A 239 8.45 -16.94 -3.12
CA GLY A 239 9.64 -16.33 -2.49
C GLY A 239 10.94 -16.40 -3.30
N HIS A 240 10.94 -17.02 -4.49
CA HIS A 240 12.15 -17.20 -5.32
C HIS A 240 12.47 -15.97 -6.19
N ALA A 241 11.59 -14.97 -6.22
CA ALA A 241 11.75 -13.78 -7.05
C ALA A 241 12.62 -12.67 -6.42
N GLY A 242 13.08 -12.85 -5.18
CA GLY A 242 13.85 -11.81 -4.46
C GLY A 242 15.16 -11.40 -5.12
N GLY A 243 15.78 -12.26 -5.94
CA GLY A 243 17.01 -11.95 -6.67
C GLY A 243 16.80 -11.26 -8.02
N LEU A 244 15.55 -11.09 -8.48
CA LEU A 244 15.26 -10.43 -9.74
C LEU A 244 15.54 -8.93 -9.61
N GLY A 245 16.46 -8.40 -10.41
CA GLY A 245 16.76 -6.96 -10.45
C GLY A 245 15.75 -6.19 -11.30
N VAL A 246 15.21 -5.11 -10.74
CA VAL A 246 14.37 -4.13 -11.42
C VAL A 246 15.23 -2.90 -11.74
N PRO A 247 15.47 -2.57 -13.02
CA PRO A 247 16.27 -1.40 -13.39
C PRO A 247 15.49 -0.10 -13.17
N TYR A 248 16.10 0.87 -12.50
CA TYR A 248 15.59 2.23 -12.26
C TYR A 248 16.35 3.29 -13.09
N GLY A 249 17.06 2.86 -14.14
CA GLY A 249 18.00 3.70 -14.90
C GLY A 249 19.42 3.52 -14.36
N ASP A 250 19.85 4.44 -13.50
CA ASP A 250 21.25 4.48 -13.01
C ASP A 250 21.57 3.42 -11.94
N PHE A 251 20.55 2.80 -11.37
CA PHE A 251 20.66 1.73 -10.38
C PHE A 251 19.59 0.65 -10.61
N ALA A 252 19.69 -0.44 -9.87
CA ALA A 252 18.68 -1.49 -9.85
C ALA A 252 18.35 -1.87 -8.41
N LEU A 253 17.07 -2.18 -8.16
CA LEU A 253 16.60 -2.72 -6.88
C LEU A 253 16.22 -4.19 -7.03
N PRO A 254 16.48 -5.04 -6.02
CA PRO A 254 15.82 -6.34 -5.94
C PRO A 254 14.30 -6.18 -5.99
N LEU A 255 13.57 -7.09 -6.63
CA LEU A 255 12.11 -6.99 -6.83
C LEU A 255 11.35 -6.70 -5.53
N HIS A 256 11.76 -7.31 -4.42
CA HIS A 256 11.11 -7.10 -3.12
C HIS A 256 11.27 -5.64 -2.66
N ASP A 257 12.48 -5.10 -2.80
CA ASP A 257 12.79 -3.72 -2.44
C ASP A 257 12.14 -2.74 -3.43
N ALA A 258 12.07 -3.08 -4.72
CA ALA A 258 11.35 -2.30 -5.71
C ALA A 258 9.85 -2.21 -5.37
N MET A 259 9.21 -3.30 -4.95
CA MET A 259 7.79 -3.28 -4.56
C MET A 259 7.55 -2.45 -3.28
N LEU A 260 8.50 -2.45 -2.33
CA LEU A 260 8.44 -1.59 -1.16
C LEU A 260 8.63 -0.10 -1.53
N ASP A 261 9.57 0.21 -2.42
CA ASP A 261 9.76 1.55 -3.00
C ASP A 261 8.46 2.03 -3.67
N ARG A 262 7.86 1.21 -4.54
CA ARG A 262 6.59 1.58 -5.19
C ARG A 262 5.43 1.73 -4.21
N ALA A 263 5.40 0.96 -3.12
CA ALA A 263 4.41 1.14 -2.06
C ALA A 263 4.57 2.49 -1.34
N PHE A 264 5.82 2.89 -1.04
CA PHE A 264 6.14 4.19 -0.46
C PHE A 264 5.69 5.33 -1.39
N GLU A 265 6.07 5.24 -2.67
CA GLU A 265 5.73 6.24 -3.69
C GLU A 265 4.23 6.34 -3.92
N CYS A 266 3.50 5.21 -3.91
CA CYS A 266 2.05 5.20 -4.00
C CYS A 266 1.39 5.91 -2.81
N TRP A 267 1.89 5.70 -1.58
CA TRP A 267 1.38 6.38 -0.40
C TRP A 267 1.66 7.89 -0.44
N VAL A 268 2.91 8.30 -0.72
CA VAL A 268 3.30 9.72 -0.81
C VAL A 268 2.43 10.45 -1.82
N HIS A 269 2.26 9.87 -3.01
CA HIS A 269 1.43 10.49 -4.05
C HIS A 269 -0.08 10.42 -3.76
N ALA A 270 -0.53 9.46 -2.94
CA ALA A 270 -1.90 9.50 -2.43
C ALA A 270 -2.10 10.64 -1.43
N GLU A 271 -1.09 10.98 -0.61
CA GLU A 271 -1.11 12.18 0.24
C GLU A 271 -1.13 13.46 -0.60
N ASP A 272 -0.31 13.55 -1.65
CA ASP A 272 -0.32 14.66 -2.61
C ASP A 272 -1.71 14.89 -3.24
N ILE A 273 -2.35 13.79 -3.68
CA ILE A 273 -3.70 13.84 -4.27
C ILE A 273 -4.72 14.25 -3.22
N ALA A 274 -4.67 13.65 -2.03
CA ALA A 274 -5.60 13.93 -0.96
C ALA A 274 -5.50 15.38 -0.48
N GLU A 275 -4.30 15.96 -0.38
CA GLU A 275 -4.09 17.39 -0.11
C GLU A 275 -4.75 18.26 -1.20
N ALA A 276 -4.56 17.91 -2.48
CA ALA A 276 -5.11 18.69 -3.59
C ALA A 276 -6.65 18.69 -3.66
N VAL A 277 -7.32 17.71 -3.05
CA VAL A 277 -8.80 17.61 -3.00
C VAL A 277 -9.38 17.77 -1.59
N ASP A 278 -8.58 18.26 -0.64
CA ASP A 278 -8.97 18.45 0.77
C ASP A 278 -9.56 17.18 1.43
N TYR A 279 -8.98 16.00 1.14
CA TYR A 279 -9.41 14.72 1.68
C TYR A 279 -8.51 14.25 2.85
N PRO A 280 -9.08 13.75 3.96
CA PRO A 280 -8.28 13.21 5.06
C PRO A 280 -7.65 11.86 4.67
N TYR A 281 -6.32 11.81 4.59
CA TYR A 281 -5.58 10.58 4.28
C TYR A 281 -4.60 10.22 5.42
N GLN A 282 -4.69 8.99 5.91
CA GLN A 282 -3.89 8.54 7.06
C GLN A 282 -2.55 7.92 6.62
N PRO A 283 -1.55 7.82 7.50
CA PRO A 283 -0.33 7.06 7.22
C PRO A 283 -0.60 5.56 6.94
N PRO A 284 0.38 4.82 6.37
CA PRO A 284 0.32 3.36 6.23
C PRO A 284 0.15 2.66 7.57
N ALA A 285 -0.30 1.40 7.52
CA ALA A 285 -0.31 0.56 8.71
C ALA A 285 1.12 0.50 9.32
N PRO A 286 1.29 0.55 10.66
CA PRO A 286 2.62 0.72 11.25
C PRO A 286 3.67 -0.31 10.80
N ARG A 287 3.25 -1.56 10.61
CA ARG A 287 4.09 -2.64 10.08
C ARG A 287 4.52 -2.45 8.62
N HIS A 288 3.72 -1.77 7.80
CA HIS A 288 4.05 -1.45 6.41
C HIS A 288 4.98 -0.24 6.38
N LEU A 289 4.67 0.80 7.16
CA LEU A 289 5.51 1.98 7.31
C LEU A 289 6.92 1.61 7.79
N ASN A 290 7.04 0.74 8.81
CA ASN A 290 8.33 0.27 9.30
C ASN A 290 9.17 -0.42 8.21
N ARG A 291 8.55 -1.18 7.29
CA ARG A 291 9.27 -1.82 6.17
C ARG A 291 9.73 -0.82 5.12
N MET A 292 8.96 0.23 4.86
CA MET A 292 9.38 1.32 3.97
C MET A 292 10.55 2.09 4.58
N ILE A 293 10.49 2.35 5.89
CA ILE A 293 11.57 3.00 6.65
C ILE A 293 12.82 2.12 6.67
N ASP A 294 12.69 0.81 6.90
CA ASP A 294 13.80 -0.13 6.84
C ASP A 294 14.50 -0.11 5.48
N LEU A 295 13.73 -0.09 4.38
CA LEU A 295 14.30 0.05 3.04
C LEU A 295 15.11 1.34 2.91
N ALA A 296 14.54 2.49 3.27
CA ALA A 296 15.24 3.77 3.20
C ALA A 296 16.51 3.76 4.08
N ALA A 297 16.45 3.24 5.31
CA ALA A 297 17.59 3.10 6.20
C ALA A 297 18.71 2.22 5.58
N ARG A 298 18.35 1.10 4.93
CA ARG A 298 19.30 0.23 4.21
C ARG A 298 19.93 0.91 3.00
N LEU A 299 19.23 1.85 2.36
CA LEU A 299 19.73 2.58 1.19
C LEU A 299 20.63 3.77 1.54
N LEU A 300 20.52 4.33 2.76
CA LEU A 300 21.28 5.51 3.20
C LEU A 300 22.80 5.41 2.95
N PRO A 301 23.51 4.31 3.27
CA PRO A 301 24.96 4.23 3.04
C PRO A 301 25.33 4.35 1.57
N THR A 302 24.54 3.76 0.67
CA THR A 302 24.74 3.83 -0.78
C THR A 302 24.50 5.25 -1.28
N VAL A 303 23.40 5.88 -0.85
CA VAL A 303 23.06 7.26 -1.25
C VAL A 303 24.08 8.27 -0.75
N LEU A 304 24.59 8.11 0.48
CA LEU A 304 25.71 8.89 1.01
C LEU A 304 26.96 8.78 0.13
N ALA A 305 27.32 7.57 -0.31
CA ALA A 305 28.47 7.36 -1.17
C ALA A 305 28.29 7.95 -2.58
N GLU A 306 27.08 7.92 -3.14
CA GLU A 306 26.78 8.61 -4.41
C GLU A 306 26.88 10.13 -4.25
N ARG A 307 26.31 10.70 -3.19
CA ARG A 307 26.42 12.14 -2.91
C ARG A 307 27.88 12.61 -2.80
N ARG A 308 28.74 11.82 -2.16
CA ARG A 308 30.18 12.11 -2.08
C ARG A 308 30.87 12.05 -3.44
N ARG A 309 30.53 11.06 -4.27
CA ARG A 309 31.04 10.97 -5.66
C ARG A 309 30.60 12.17 -6.51
N ALA A 310 29.37 12.65 -6.30
CA ALA A 310 28.84 13.85 -6.94
C ALA A 310 29.38 15.17 -6.36
N GLY A 311 30.19 15.12 -5.28
CA GLY A 311 30.74 16.31 -4.62
C GLY A 311 29.74 17.08 -3.76
N LEU A 312 28.56 16.53 -3.50
CA LEU A 312 27.47 17.10 -2.68
C LEU A 312 27.63 16.80 -1.18
N SER A 313 28.55 15.91 -0.82
CA SER A 313 28.95 15.65 0.56
C SER A 313 30.47 15.58 0.63
N ARG A 314 31.03 16.14 1.69
CA ARG A 314 32.46 16.10 1.98
C ARG A 314 32.63 15.57 3.40
N PRO A 315 33.45 14.53 3.62
CA PRO A 315 33.74 14.01 4.95
C PRO A 315 34.58 14.98 5.80
N GLY A 316 34.09 16.20 6.05
CA GLY A 316 34.76 17.26 6.81
C GLY A 316 36.23 17.48 6.47
N ASP A 317 36.99 18.01 7.43
CA ASP A 317 38.46 18.14 7.37
C ASP A 317 39.19 16.82 7.67
N ARG A 318 38.48 15.69 7.75
CA ARG A 318 39.05 14.39 8.12
C ARG A 318 39.29 13.56 6.86
N THR A 319 40.39 12.83 6.85
CA THR A 319 40.64 11.82 5.82
C THR A 319 39.49 10.80 5.79
N PRO A 320 38.96 10.44 4.60
CA PRO A 320 37.93 9.41 4.47
C PRO A 320 38.40 8.13 5.17
N HIS A 321 37.67 7.70 6.21
CA HIS A 321 38.04 6.52 6.99
C HIS A 321 37.48 5.25 6.34
N LEU A 322 38.02 4.89 5.18
CA LEU A 322 37.58 3.67 4.48
C LEU A 322 37.93 2.43 5.31
N VAL A 323 36.90 1.65 5.65
CA VAL A 323 37.06 0.36 6.31
C VAL A 323 36.91 -0.79 5.31
N PRO A 324 37.55 -1.96 5.56
CA PRO A 324 37.30 -3.16 4.78
C PRO A 324 35.80 -3.53 4.75
N ALA A 325 35.36 -4.18 3.67
CA ALA A 325 34.00 -4.68 3.58
C ALA A 325 33.68 -5.63 4.76
N GLY A 326 32.52 -5.45 5.38
CA GLY A 326 32.09 -6.23 6.55
C GLY A 326 32.71 -5.78 7.88
N ALA A 327 33.65 -4.83 7.88
CA ALA A 327 34.21 -4.28 9.11
C ALA A 327 33.29 -3.21 9.71
N PRO A 328 33.27 -3.05 11.05
CA PRO A 328 32.53 -1.97 11.70
C PRO A 328 33.12 -0.60 11.29
N GLY A 329 32.25 0.36 10.99
CA GLY A 329 32.61 1.74 10.67
C GLY A 329 31.96 2.74 11.61
N ARG A 330 32.34 4.02 11.49
CA ARG A 330 31.63 5.10 12.20
C ARG A 330 30.15 5.04 11.82
N SER A 331 29.29 5.14 12.82
CA SER A 331 27.86 4.95 12.63
C SER A 331 27.06 6.11 13.18
N LEU A 332 25.99 6.46 12.47
CA LEU A 332 24.91 7.28 13.02
C LEU A 332 23.79 6.34 13.47
N ARG A 333 23.29 6.52 14.69
CA ARG A 333 22.08 5.85 15.16
C ARG A 333 20.86 6.64 14.67
N LEU A 334 20.01 5.99 13.90
CA LEU A 334 18.72 6.50 13.46
C LEU A 334 17.65 5.83 14.31
N GLU A 335 17.02 6.59 15.20
CA GLU A 335 15.88 6.18 16.01
C GLU A 335 14.61 6.73 15.36
N ILE A 336 13.66 5.84 15.06
CA ILE A 336 12.32 6.23 14.62
C ILE A 336 11.34 5.96 15.75
N GLU A 337 10.61 7.00 16.15
CA GLU A 337 9.63 6.93 17.22
C GLU A 337 8.28 6.40 16.73
N GLY A 338 7.42 6.02 17.68
CA GLY A 338 6.02 5.63 17.41
C GLY A 338 5.83 4.17 17.01
N ALA A 339 4.62 3.86 16.54
CA ALA A 339 4.19 2.47 16.32
C ALA A 339 4.89 1.76 15.15
N ALA A 340 5.47 2.53 14.23
CA ALA A 340 6.30 2.04 13.12
C ALA A 340 7.80 2.12 13.44
N GLY A 341 8.15 2.43 14.69
CA GLY A 341 9.49 2.75 15.13
C GLY A 341 10.49 1.61 15.08
N GLY A 342 11.75 1.97 15.30
CA GLY A 342 12.89 1.08 15.27
C GLY A 342 14.20 1.85 15.43
N GLU A 343 15.31 1.12 15.55
CA GLU A 343 16.65 1.69 15.58
C GLU A 343 17.51 1.06 14.48
N TRP A 344 18.21 1.89 13.72
CA TRP A 344 19.15 1.47 12.69
C TRP A 344 20.51 2.13 12.92
N LEU A 345 21.58 1.35 12.78
CA LEU A 345 22.94 1.88 12.80
C LEU A 345 23.40 2.08 11.35
N ILE A 346 23.48 3.33 10.92
CA ILE A 346 23.82 3.72 9.55
C ILE A 346 25.34 3.89 9.44
N PRO A 347 26.05 3.00 8.73
CA PRO A 347 27.48 3.17 8.51
C PRO A 347 27.74 4.39 7.63
N LEU A 348 28.62 5.27 8.11
CA LEU A 348 28.89 6.56 7.48
C LEU A 348 30.05 6.50 6.49
N ASP A 349 31.02 5.62 6.68
CA ASP A 349 32.30 5.70 5.97
C ASP A 349 32.31 4.97 4.62
N SER A 350 31.56 3.86 4.52
CA SER A 350 31.52 3.00 3.32
C SER A 350 30.17 2.27 3.24
N PRO A 351 29.59 2.11 2.04
CA PRO A 351 28.38 1.28 1.84
C PRO A 351 28.58 -0.19 2.23
N ALA A 352 29.82 -0.68 2.20
CA ALA A 352 30.15 -2.06 2.54
C ALA A 352 30.50 -2.25 4.04
N ALA A 353 30.50 -1.19 4.84
CA ALA A 353 30.75 -1.27 6.27
C ALA A 353 29.50 -1.76 7.02
N VAL A 354 29.70 -2.24 8.23
CA VAL A 354 28.61 -2.64 9.14
C VAL A 354 28.41 -1.56 10.18
N GLY A 355 27.15 -1.24 10.48
CA GLY A 355 26.79 -0.33 11.58
C GLY A 355 27.27 -0.86 12.94
N SER A 356 27.74 0.02 13.81
CA SER A 356 28.35 -0.34 15.10
C SER A 356 27.98 0.67 16.18
N ALA A 357 27.38 0.18 17.27
CA ALA A 357 27.08 0.99 18.46
C ALA A 357 28.36 1.45 19.18
N ASP A 358 29.41 0.62 19.17
CA ASP A 358 30.72 0.96 19.76
C ASP A 358 31.40 2.13 19.03
N LEU A 359 31.04 2.36 17.76
CA LEU A 359 31.54 3.43 16.91
C LEU A 359 30.44 4.45 16.56
N GLU A 360 29.43 4.59 17.41
CA GLU A 360 28.40 5.63 17.28
C GLU A 360 29.03 7.02 17.44
N VAL A 361 28.83 7.88 16.45
CA VAL A 361 29.34 9.26 16.47
C VAL A 361 28.23 10.30 16.50
N ALA A 362 27.00 9.90 16.21
CA ALA A 362 25.84 10.77 16.16
C ALA A 362 24.55 9.96 16.34
N HIS A 363 23.54 10.63 16.85
CA HIS A 363 22.20 10.11 17.07
C HIS A 363 21.16 11.07 16.50
N VAL A 364 20.19 10.52 15.78
CA VAL A 364 19.06 11.22 15.18
C VAL A 364 17.77 10.50 15.56
N ALA A 365 16.80 11.24 16.13
CA ALA A 365 15.49 10.72 16.51
C ALA A 365 14.37 11.54 15.86
N LEU A 366 13.37 10.89 15.25
CA LEU A 366 12.21 11.54 14.64
C LEU A 366 11.02 10.58 14.48
N ASP A 367 9.82 11.13 14.27
CA ASP A 367 8.63 10.33 13.95
C ASP A 367 8.76 9.66 12.56
N GLY A 368 8.15 8.49 12.40
CA GLY A 368 8.21 7.73 11.15
C GLY A 368 7.64 8.46 9.95
N VAL A 369 6.55 9.22 10.12
CA VAL A 369 5.97 10.02 9.02
C VAL A 369 6.89 11.19 8.67
N GLU A 370 7.51 11.81 9.66
CA GLU A 370 8.46 12.90 9.43
C GLU A 370 9.68 12.43 8.64
N PHE A 371 10.25 11.27 8.99
CA PHE A 371 11.36 10.66 8.24
C PHE A 371 10.95 10.36 6.80
N CYS A 372 9.75 9.83 6.59
CA CYS A 372 9.23 9.57 5.25
C CYS A 372 9.00 10.85 4.45
N LYS A 373 8.50 11.93 5.06
CA LYS A 373 8.35 13.24 4.41
C LYS A 373 9.69 13.84 4.02
N LEU A 374 10.71 13.68 4.85
CA LEU A 374 12.09 14.04 4.50
C LEU A 374 12.57 13.21 3.31
N ALA A 375 12.45 11.87 3.37
CA ALA A 375 12.89 10.97 2.30
C ALA A 375 12.16 11.20 0.97
N ALA A 376 10.91 11.67 1.02
CA ALA A 376 10.09 12.06 -0.12
C ALA A 376 10.33 13.50 -0.60
N GLY A 377 11.26 14.25 0.00
CA GLY A 377 11.56 15.64 -0.38
C GLY A 377 10.41 16.62 -0.11
N HIS A 378 9.46 16.23 0.74
CA HIS A 378 8.32 17.08 1.13
C HIS A 378 8.69 18.08 2.23
N VAL A 379 9.69 17.74 3.03
CA VAL A 379 10.30 18.59 4.05
C VAL A 379 11.79 18.68 3.78
N SER A 380 12.37 19.87 3.91
CA SER A 380 13.80 20.07 3.69
C SER A 380 14.60 19.48 4.89
N PRO A 381 15.87 19.07 4.69
CA PRO A 381 16.72 18.64 5.80
C PRO A 381 16.85 19.67 6.93
N GLU A 382 16.66 20.96 6.64
CA GLU A 382 16.77 22.06 7.60
C GLU A 382 15.48 22.29 8.40
N ASP A 383 14.32 21.96 7.79
CA ASP A 383 13.00 22.14 8.38
C ASP A 383 12.48 20.88 9.10
N ALA A 384 13.13 19.74 8.90
CA ALA A 384 12.71 18.46 9.50
C ALA A 384 12.67 18.54 11.03
N ALA A 385 11.59 18.04 11.62
CA ALA A 385 11.41 17.98 13.07
C ALA A 385 12.23 16.81 13.66
N VAL A 386 13.51 17.07 13.90
CA VAL A 386 14.48 16.04 14.29
C VAL A 386 15.21 16.35 15.60
N GLY A 387 15.24 15.38 16.51
CA GLY A 387 16.14 15.36 17.66
C GLY A 387 17.55 14.97 17.22
N GLN A 388 18.57 15.73 17.64
CA GLN A 388 19.94 15.58 17.15
C GLN A 388 20.94 15.60 18.32
N ASP A 389 21.87 14.64 18.34
CA ASP A 389 23.00 14.61 19.28
C ASP A 389 24.30 14.09 18.61
N GLY A 390 25.46 14.59 19.01
CA GLY A 390 26.77 14.19 18.47
C GLY A 390 27.26 14.98 17.25
N ASP A 391 27.93 14.30 16.32
CA ASP A 391 28.62 14.90 15.16
C ASP A 391 27.63 15.57 14.17
N ARG A 392 27.54 16.91 14.23
CA ARG A 392 26.66 17.73 13.37
C ARG A 392 26.89 17.55 11.88
N GLN A 393 28.13 17.28 11.44
CA GLN A 393 28.40 17.06 10.03
C GLN A 393 27.85 15.71 9.59
N ALA A 394 28.04 14.66 10.40
CA ALA A 394 27.47 13.33 10.13
C ALA A 394 25.93 13.38 10.05
N ILE A 395 25.30 14.10 10.99
CA ILE A 395 23.85 14.30 11.02
C ILE A 395 23.38 15.00 9.74
N ARG A 396 24.00 16.14 9.39
CA ARG A 396 23.68 16.87 8.16
C ARG A 396 23.82 15.98 6.93
N GLU A 397 24.90 15.22 6.81
CA GLU A 397 25.11 14.32 5.67
C GLU A 397 23.99 13.28 5.53
N VAL A 398 23.58 12.66 6.65
CA VAL A 398 22.51 11.66 6.64
C VAL A 398 21.15 12.28 6.28
N LEU A 399 20.80 13.45 6.84
CA LEU A 399 19.53 14.10 6.53
C LEU A 399 19.43 14.52 5.06
N TYR A 400 20.52 15.04 4.50
CA TYR A 400 20.59 15.36 3.07
C TYR A 400 20.60 14.10 2.20
N ALA A 401 21.20 13.00 2.66
CA ALA A 401 21.13 11.72 1.96
C ALA A 401 19.72 11.14 1.95
N ALA A 402 19.00 11.21 3.07
CA ALA A 402 17.59 10.82 3.13
C ALA A 402 16.77 11.62 2.11
N ALA A 403 16.86 12.96 2.13
CA ALA A 403 16.12 13.80 1.19
C ALA A 403 16.43 13.48 -0.29
N SER A 404 17.68 13.14 -0.60
CA SER A 404 18.13 12.82 -1.97
C SER A 404 17.63 11.49 -2.51
N MET A 405 16.85 10.72 -1.73
CA MET A 405 16.18 9.52 -2.22
C MET A 405 14.96 9.84 -3.09
N SER A 406 14.32 10.99 -2.83
CA SER A 406 13.19 11.48 -3.61
C SER A 406 13.60 11.79 -5.06
N ARG A 407 12.66 11.56 -5.96
CA ARG A 407 12.84 11.75 -7.41
C ARG A 407 11.48 11.92 -8.09
N LEU A 408 11.52 12.44 -9.31
CA LEU A 408 10.43 12.32 -10.27
C LEU A 408 10.55 10.99 -11.04
#